data_AF-U5BW80-F1
#
_entry.id   AF-U5BW80-F1
#
_cell.length_a   1.000
_cell.length_b   1.000
_cell.length_c   1.000
_cell.angle_alpha   90.00
_cell.angle_beta   90.00
_cell.angle_gamma   90.00
#
_symmetry.space_group_name_H-M   'P 1'
#
loop_
_entity.id
_entity.type
_entity.pdbx_description
1 polymer ?
#
loop_
_entity_poly.entity_id
_entity_poly.type
_entity_poly.pdbx_seq_one_letter_code
_entity_poly.pdbx_strand_id
1 'polypeptide(L)'
;MAKNNLDLIKAFRKTIVKLKNGAPYQWGHMGACNCGNLAQEITQLSKAEIHRFAMQRMGDWNEQLIDYCPTSGYPMDLMIDKMLEAGLTLDELKHLERLSDPKILKEIPFEERNNLLKNRKEDVILYLETWTGILEKEWLDSQQIQLEIKNHFLPDQNPNGKKKALILV
;
A
#
# COMPACT_ATOMS: atom_id res chain seq x y z
N MET A 1 -3.91 -0.30 -9.02
CA MET A 1 -3.76 -0.12 -7.56
C MET A 1 -3.17 -1.38 -6.97
N ALA A 2 -2.54 -1.25 -5.83
CA ALA A 2 -1.83 -2.27 -5.11
C ALA A 2 -2.75 -3.45 -4.86
N LYS A 3 -2.17 -4.65 -4.81
CA LYS A 3 -2.94 -5.84 -4.50
C LYS A 3 -3.49 -5.73 -3.08
N ASN A 4 -4.80 -5.52 -2.98
CA ASN A 4 -5.52 -5.41 -1.71
C ASN A 4 -5.41 -6.72 -0.93
N ASN A 5 -4.43 -6.79 -0.05
CA ASN A 5 -4.20 -7.91 0.83
C ASN A 5 -3.97 -7.40 2.25
N LEU A 6 -4.32 -8.26 3.22
CA LEU A 6 -4.29 -7.88 4.63
C LEU A 6 -2.90 -7.51 5.13
N ASP A 7 -1.84 -8.10 4.58
CA ASP A 7 -0.48 -7.84 5.07
C ASP A 7 0.03 -6.47 4.62
N LEU A 8 -0.29 -6.06 3.38
CA LEU A 8 -0.03 -4.71 2.92
C LEU A 8 -0.83 -3.68 3.73
N ILE A 9 -2.13 -3.91 3.94
CA ILE A 9 -2.99 -3.03 4.76
C ILE A 9 -2.42 -2.90 6.19
N LYS A 10 -1.99 -4.00 6.80
CA LYS A 10 -1.33 -3.97 8.12
C LYS A 10 -0.04 -3.14 8.09
N ALA A 11 0.78 -3.25 7.05
CA ALA A 11 2.01 -2.46 6.92
C ALA A 11 1.71 -0.95 6.85
N PHE A 12 0.70 -0.55 6.07
CA PHE A 12 0.21 0.82 6.04
C PHE A 12 -0.26 1.29 7.43
N ARG A 13 -1.14 0.51 8.10
CA ARG A 13 -1.64 0.86 9.44
C ARG A 13 -0.52 1.01 10.47
N LYS A 14 0.46 0.10 10.48
CA LYS A 14 1.63 0.21 11.37
C LYS A 14 2.45 1.46 11.07
N THR A 15 2.66 1.77 9.79
CA THR A 15 3.40 2.97 9.35
C THR A 15 2.73 4.24 9.88
N ILE A 16 1.40 4.36 9.69
CA ILE A 16 0.59 5.48 10.17
C ILE A 16 0.71 5.63 11.69
N VAL A 17 0.52 4.54 12.43
CA VAL A 17 0.59 4.54 13.91
C VAL A 17 1.98 4.97 14.39
N LYS A 18 3.06 4.46 13.77
CA LYS A 18 4.43 4.88 14.13
C LYS A 18 4.66 6.36 13.87
N LEU A 19 4.23 6.89 12.73
CA LEU A 19 4.39 8.31 12.40
C LEU A 19 3.61 9.22 13.36
N LYS A 20 2.38 8.84 13.72
CA LYS A 20 1.57 9.53 14.74
C LYS A 20 2.23 9.50 16.12
N ASN A 21 2.92 8.41 16.45
CA ASN A 21 3.63 8.22 17.71
C ASN A 21 5.09 8.75 17.70
N GLY A 22 5.43 9.64 16.76
CA GLY A 22 6.71 10.34 16.78
C GLY A 22 7.87 9.60 16.14
N ALA A 23 7.62 8.61 15.28
CA ALA A 23 8.67 8.03 14.46
C ALA A 23 9.41 9.11 13.64
N PRO A 24 10.73 8.97 13.44
CA PRO A 24 11.51 9.94 12.66
C PRO A 24 10.97 10.10 11.25
N TYR A 25 10.80 11.35 10.83
CA TYR A 25 10.39 11.70 9.48
C TYR A 25 11.32 12.78 8.94
N GLN A 26 11.89 12.53 7.77
CA GLN A 26 12.74 13.50 7.08
C GLN A 26 12.72 13.21 5.58
N TRP A 27 12.15 14.15 4.82
CA TRP A 27 12.25 14.14 3.37
C TRP A 27 13.72 14.17 2.93
N GLY A 28 14.10 13.32 1.96
CA GLY A 28 15.48 13.13 1.50
C GLY A 28 16.32 12.15 2.33
N HIS A 29 15.89 11.77 3.54
CA HIS A 29 16.51 10.64 4.25
C HIS A 29 15.84 9.35 3.81
N MET A 30 16.52 8.54 2.98
CA MET A 30 15.93 7.38 2.30
C MET A 30 15.20 6.36 3.20
N GLY A 31 15.63 6.18 4.45
CA GLY A 31 14.94 5.33 5.42
C GLY A 31 13.84 6.00 6.26
N ALA A 32 13.64 7.32 6.14
CA ALA A 32 12.73 8.12 6.97
C ALA A 32 11.84 9.09 6.17
N CYS A 33 11.86 9.02 4.85
CA CYS A 33 10.90 9.70 3.98
C CYS A 33 9.59 8.90 3.88
N ASN A 34 8.76 9.23 2.89
CA ASN A 34 7.43 8.65 2.71
C ASN A 34 7.55 7.15 2.38
N CYS A 35 8.26 6.80 1.30
CA CYS A 35 8.53 5.41 0.95
C CYS A 35 9.38 4.70 2.01
N GLY A 36 10.38 5.39 2.57
CA GLY A 36 11.27 4.82 3.58
C GLY A 36 10.54 4.33 4.84
N ASN A 37 9.54 5.06 5.32
CA ASN A 37 8.76 4.64 6.49
C ASN A 37 7.90 3.40 6.19
N LEU A 38 7.27 3.33 5.02
CA LEU A 38 6.51 2.14 4.62
C LEU A 38 7.43 0.93 4.38
N ALA A 39 8.61 1.16 3.78
CA ALA A 39 9.60 0.13 3.53
C ALA A 39 10.09 -0.53 4.82
N GLN A 40 10.24 0.21 5.93
CA GLN A 40 10.56 -0.37 7.24
C GLN A 40 9.53 -1.44 7.65
N GLU A 41 8.24 -1.17 7.45
CA GLU A 41 7.17 -2.09 7.87
C GLU A 41 7.01 -3.29 6.92
N ILE A 42 7.27 -3.11 5.63
CA ILE A 42 7.20 -4.21 4.66
C ILE A 42 8.42 -5.12 4.79
N THR A 43 9.62 -4.54 4.88
CA THR A 43 10.87 -5.29 4.78
C THR A 43 11.47 -5.67 6.13
N GLN A 44 10.97 -5.07 7.23
CA GLN A 44 11.52 -5.18 8.58
C GLN A 44 12.98 -4.69 8.71
N LEU A 45 13.48 -3.96 7.72
CA LEU A 45 14.76 -3.26 7.79
C LEU A 45 14.61 -1.99 8.63
N SER A 46 15.65 -1.65 9.38
CA SER A 46 15.71 -0.38 10.11
C SER A 46 15.90 0.81 9.16
N LYS A 47 15.54 2.01 9.65
CA LYS A 47 15.83 3.30 8.98
C LYS A 47 17.29 3.39 8.48
N ALA A 48 18.24 2.95 9.30
CA ALA A 48 19.67 3.04 8.98
C ALA A 48 20.08 2.07 7.88
N GLU A 49 19.53 0.85 7.89
CA GLU A 49 19.81 -0.16 6.86
C GLU A 49 19.24 0.27 5.52
N ILE A 50 17.99 0.75 5.49
CA ILE A 50 17.36 1.27 4.27
C ILE A 50 18.17 2.42 3.70
N HIS A 51 18.59 3.37 4.55
CA HIS A 51 19.39 4.49 4.09
C HIS A 51 20.73 4.03 3.50
N ARG A 52 21.43 3.13 4.18
CA ARG A 52 22.69 2.56 3.69
C ARG A 52 22.52 1.83 2.36
N PHE A 53 21.43 1.08 2.16
CA PHE A 53 21.16 0.38 0.90
C PHE A 53 20.90 1.36 -0.24
N ALA A 54 20.09 2.40 0.01
CA ALA A 54 19.76 3.41 -0.99
C ALA A 54 20.96 4.30 -1.36
N MET A 55 21.90 4.53 -0.44
CA MET A 55 23.09 5.38 -0.68
C MET A 55 24.13 4.76 -1.64
N GLN A 56 23.91 3.54 -2.13
CA GLN A 56 24.72 2.96 -3.21
C GLN A 56 24.41 3.58 -4.58
N ARG A 57 23.30 4.32 -4.68
CA ARG A 57 22.91 5.10 -5.85
C ARG A 57 22.58 6.51 -5.42
N MET A 58 22.64 7.45 -6.36
CA MET A 58 22.24 8.83 -6.10
C MET A 58 20.73 8.98 -6.26
N GLY A 59 20.20 10.03 -5.63
CA GLY A 59 18.82 10.46 -5.84
C GLY A 59 17.82 10.00 -4.80
N ASP A 60 16.63 10.59 -4.86
CA ASP A 60 15.49 10.23 -4.02
C ASP A 60 14.82 8.93 -4.50
N TRP A 61 13.77 8.49 -3.80
CA TRP A 61 13.06 7.27 -4.19
C TRP A 61 12.49 7.33 -5.61
N ASN A 62 12.03 8.48 -6.12
CA ASN A 62 11.54 8.55 -7.50
C ASN A 62 12.66 8.31 -8.51
N GLU A 63 13.81 8.94 -8.30
CA GLU A 63 14.97 8.78 -9.17
C GLU A 63 15.45 7.33 -9.17
N GLN A 64 15.55 6.71 -7.98
CA GLN A 64 15.94 5.30 -7.88
C GLN A 64 14.90 4.33 -8.45
N LEU A 65 13.60 4.66 -8.40
CA LEU A 65 12.53 3.87 -9.03
C LEU A 65 12.53 3.97 -10.57
N ILE A 66 13.02 5.07 -11.14
CA ILE A 66 13.22 5.19 -12.59
C ILE A 66 14.32 4.24 -13.05
N ASP A 67 15.40 4.16 -12.27
CA ASP A 67 16.57 3.35 -12.58
C ASP A 67 16.48 1.90 -12.07
N TYR A 68 15.33 1.51 -11.53
CA TYR A 68 15.10 0.19 -10.95
C TYR A 68 15.32 -0.92 -11.99
N CYS A 69 16.11 -1.93 -11.61
CA CYS A 69 16.39 -3.10 -12.42
C CYS A 69 16.33 -4.38 -11.57
N PRO A 70 15.36 -5.28 -11.80
CA PRO A 70 15.16 -6.47 -10.95
C PRO A 70 16.31 -7.48 -10.99
N THR A 71 17.24 -7.36 -11.94
CA THR A 71 18.36 -8.29 -12.12
C THR A 71 19.72 -7.68 -11.76
N SER A 72 19.75 -6.44 -11.26
CA SER A 72 21.00 -5.72 -10.95
C SER A 72 21.75 -6.33 -9.75
N GLY A 73 21.01 -6.92 -8.81
CA GLY A 73 21.53 -7.38 -7.52
C GLY A 73 21.83 -6.25 -6.52
N TYR A 74 21.49 -4.98 -6.82
CA TYR A 74 21.69 -3.90 -5.85
C TYR A 74 20.73 -4.05 -4.65
N PRO A 75 21.22 -3.85 -3.41
CA PRO A 75 20.41 -3.80 -2.19
C PRO A 75 19.15 -2.94 -2.27
N MET A 76 19.20 -1.79 -2.97
CA MET A 76 18.01 -0.97 -3.21
C MET A 76 16.98 -1.69 -4.07
N ASP A 77 17.41 -2.29 -5.18
CA ASP A 77 16.51 -2.99 -6.09
C ASP A 77 15.89 -4.22 -5.41
N LEU A 78 16.68 -4.95 -4.61
CA LEU A 78 16.17 -6.05 -3.75
C LEU A 78 15.16 -5.59 -2.69
N MET A 79 15.27 -4.35 -2.22
CA MET A 79 14.29 -3.76 -1.32
C MET A 79 13.01 -3.36 -2.08
N ILE A 80 13.15 -2.78 -3.27
CA ILE A 80 12.02 -2.46 -4.15
C ILE A 80 11.27 -3.75 -4.51
N ASP A 81 11.98 -4.83 -4.85
CA ASP A 81 11.40 -6.17 -5.11
C ASP A 81 10.46 -6.59 -3.98
N LYS A 82 10.89 -6.51 -2.73
CA LYS A 82 10.06 -6.85 -1.56
C LYS A 82 8.80 -6.00 -1.45
N MET A 83 8.87 -4.71 -1.81
CA MET A 83 7.71 -3.83 -1.81
C MET A 83 6.74 -4.18 -2.95
N LEU A 84 7.26 -4.57 -4.12
CA LEU A 84 6.44 -5.05 -5.23
C LEU A 84 5.79 -6.40 -4.93
N GLU A 85 6.53 -7.33 -4.33
CA GLU A 85 6.02 -8.63 -3.85
C GLU A 85 4.90 -8.47 -2.80
N ALA A 86 5.02 -7.47 -1.93
CA ALA A 86 3.97 -7.13 -0.97
C ALA A 86 2.69 -6.61 -1.64
N GLY A 87 2.76 -6.26 -2.92
CA GLY A 87 1.63 -5.92 -3.77
C GLY A 87 1.60 -4.48 -4.27
N LEU A 88 2.62 -3.66 -3.99
CA LEU A 88 2.73 -2.32 -4.55
C LEU A 88 3.20 -2.36 -6.00
N THR A 89 2.97 -1.27 -6.74
CA THR A 89 3.55 -1.06 -8.07
C THR A 89 4.62 0.03 -8.03
N LEU A 90 5.48 0.08 -9.05
CA LEU A 90 6.50 1.13 -9.15
C LEU A 90 5.88 2.53 -9.18
N ASP A 91 4.77 2.70 -9.91
CA ASP A 91 4.09 3.99 -9.99
C ASP A 91 3.43 4.39 -8.67
N GLU A 92 2.93 3.43 -7.90
CA GLU A 92 2.44 3.69 -6.54
C GLU A 92 3.55 4.12 -5.59
N LEU A 93 4.75 3.55 -5.69
CA LEU A 93 5.90 4.00 -4.92
C LEU A 93 6.30 5.43 -5.32
N LYS A 94 6.28 5.77 -6.61
CA LYS A 94 6.52 7.15 -7.09
C LYS A 94 5.47 8.12 -6.54
N HIS A 95 4.20 7.72 -6.58
CA HIS A 95 3.10 8.51 -6.05
C HIS A 95 3.16 8.67 -4.53
N LEU A 96 3.53 7.62 -3.79
CA LEU A 96 3.72 7.69 -2.34
C LEU A 96 4.79 8.71 -1.98
N GLU A 97 5.91 8.67 -2.69
CA GLU A 97 6.99 9.61 -2.47
C GLU A 97 6.50 11.04 -2.72
N ARG A 98 5.71 11.31 -3.77
CA ARG A 98 5.26 12.68 -4.08
C ARG A 98 3.89 13.09 -3.54
N LEU A 99 3.18 12.22 -2.83
CA LEU A 99 1.78 12.39 -2.41
C LEU A 99 0.87 12.75 -3.60
N SER A 100 0.94 11.99 -4.70
CA SER A 100 0.42 12.44 -6.00
C SER A 100 -0.53 11.49 -6.72
N ASP A 101 -0.94 10.37 -6.13
CA ASP A 101 -1.88 9.44 -6.79
C ASP A 101 -3.25 10.11 -6.98
N PRO A 102 -3.74 10.29 -8.22
CA PRO A 102 -5.01 10.96 -8.48
C PRO A 102 -6.21 10.31 -7.78
N LYS A 103 -6.18 8.99 -7.58
CA LYS A 103 -7.27 8.25 -6.94
C LYS A 103 -7.33 8.52 -5.45
N ILE A 104 -6.17 8.62 -4.79
CA ILE A 104 -6.06 8.96 -3.37
C ILE A 104 -6.43 10.42 -3.16
N LEU A 105 -5.86 11.31 -3.99
CA LEU A 105 -6.12 12.74 -3.92
C LEU A 105 -7.60 13.09 -4.12
N LYS A 106 -8.34 12.32 -4.91
CA LYS A 106 -9.78 12.52 -5.10
C LYS A 106 -10.61 12.32 -3.83
N GLU A 107 -10.13 11.48 -2.91
CA GLU A 107 -10.80 11.19 -1.64
C GLU A 107 -10.41 12.16 -0.51
N ILE A 108 -9.49 13.10 -0.78
CA ILE A 108 -9.10 14.16 0.16
C ILE A 108 -9.90 15.44 -0.16
N PRO A 109 -10.47 16.14 0.85
CA PRO A 109 -11.17 17.41 0.64
C PRO A 109 -10.34 18.40 -0.19
N PHE A 110 -11.00 19.11 -1.10
CA PHE A 110 -10.33 19.96 -2.10
C PHE A 110 -9.33 20.96 -1.50
N GLU A 111 -9.72 21.63 -0.41
CA GLU A 111 -8.86 22.61 0.28
C GLU A 111 -7.61 21.96 0.89
N GLU A 112 -7.73 20.77 1.50
CA GLU A 112 -6.59 20.06 2.07
C GLU A 112 -5.68 19.50 0.98
N ARG A 113 -6.28 18.92 -0.08
CA ARG A 113 -5.59 18.32 -1.22
C ARG A 113 -4.67 19.31 -1.94
N ASN A 114 -5.10 20.55 -2.13
CA ASN A 114 -4.31 21.57 -2.84
C ASN A 114 -3.15 22.13 -2.00
N ASN A 115 -3.10 21.80 -0.71
CA ASN A 115 -2.09 22.29 0.23
C ASN A 115 -1.16 21.17 0.74
N LEU A 116 -1.24 19.95 0.18
CA LEU A 116 -0.38 18.84 0.59
C LEU A 116 1.09 19.12 0.26
N LEU A 117 1.94 18.94 1.26
CA LEU A 117 3.39 19.05 1.15
C LEU A 117 4.02 17.69 1.40
N LYS A 118 4.70 17.16 0.37
CA LYS A 118 5.39 15.86 0.44
C LYS A 118 6.45 15.76 1.53
N ASN A 119 6.93 16.89 2.04
CA ASN A 119 7.93 17.01 3.11
C ASN A 119 7.32 17.40 4.47
N ARG A 120 6.00 17.33 4.62
CA ARG A 120 5.30 17.53 5.89
C ARG A 120 4.71 16.22 6.38
N LYS A 121 5.14 15.78 7.56
CA LYS A 121 4.75 14.48 8.12
C LYS A 121 3.23 14.32 8.25
N GLU A 122 2.54 15.37 8.65
CA GLU A 122 1.09 15.36 8.85
C GLU A 122 0.34 15.09 7.53
N ASP A 123 0.84 15.66 6.43
CA ASP A 123 0.26 15.49 5.10
C ASP A 123 0.50 14.07 4.56
N VAL A 124 1.67 13.48 4.89
CA VAL A 124 1.96 12.07 4.58
C VAL A 124 1.05 11.13 5.37
N ILE A 125 0.81 11.42 6.66
CA ILE A 125 -0.12 10.66 7.49
C ILE A 125 -1.53 10.70 6.89
N LEU A 126 -2.03 11.91 6.56
CA LEU A 126 -3.34 12.07 5.92
C LEU A 126 -3.44 11.24 4.64
N TYR A 127 -2.45 11.37 3.75
CA TYR A 127 -2.41 10.63 2.49
C TYR A 127 -2.40 9.11 2.69
N LEU A 128 -1.60 8.60 3.63
CA LEU A 128 -1.54 7.18 3.97
C LEU A 128 -2.87 6.69 4.57
N GLU A 129 -3.52 7.47 5.42
CA GLU A 129 -4.82 7.13 6.00
C GLU A 129 -5.90 7.04 4.93
N THR A 130 -5.95 8.02 4.03
CA THR A 130 -6.86 8.01 2.87
C THR A 130 -6.61 6.79 2.00
N TRP A 131 -5.35 6.51 1.64
CA TRP A 131 -5.01 5.34 0.85
C TRP A 131 -5.44 4.04 1.54
N THR A 132 -5.13 3.90 2.83
CA THR A 132 -5.47 2.70 3.60
C THR A 132 -6.98 2.46 3.64
N GLY A 133 -7.78 3.53 3.78
CA GLY A 133 -9.24 3.43 3.72
C GLY A 133 -9.75 2.91 2.38
N ILE A 134 -9.14 3.33 1.26
CA ILE A 134 -9.46 2.80 -0.07
C ILE A 134 -9.09 1.31 -0.16
N LEU A 135 -7.90 0.92 0.28
CA LEU A 135 -7.44 -0.48 0.26
C LEU A 135 -8.36 -1.39 1.09
N GLU A 136 -8.76 -0.95 2.28
CA GLU A 136 -9.66 -1.67 3.17
C GLU A 136 -11.05 -1.85 2.57
N LYS A 137 -11.60 -0.78 1.98
CA LYS A 137 -12.90 -0.84 1.29
C LYS A 137 -12.86 -1.84 0.14
N GLU A 138 -11.86 -1.74 -0.73
CA GLU A 138 -11.74 -2.64 -1.88
C GLU A 138 -11.48 -4.09 -1.44
N TRP A 139 -10.75 -4.30 -0.34
CA TRP A 139 -10.58 -5.63 0.23
C TRP A 139 -11.93 -6.20 0.71
N LEU A 140 -12.71 -5.42 1.48
CA LEU A 140 -14.04 -5.84 1.95
C LEU A 140 -14.98 -6.18 0.79
N ASP A 141 -15.05 -5.31 -0.22
CA ASP A 141 -15.86 -5.52 -1.42
C ASP A 141 -15.47 -6.83 -2.13
N SER A 142 -14.16 -7.11 -2.23
CA SER A 142 -13.67 -8.37 -2.80
C SER A 142 -14.10 -9.60 -1.99
N GLN A 143 -14.10 -9.52 -0.66
CA GLN A 143 -14.52 -10.64 0.19
C GLN A 143 -16.02 -10.90 0.06
N GLN A 144 -16.83 -9.84 -0.01
CA GLN A 144 -18.27 -9.96 -0.20
C GLN A 144 -18.60 -10.65 -1.53
N ILE A 145 -17.96 -10.24 -2.63
CA ILE A 145 -18.14 -10.87 -3.95
C ILE A 145 -17.79 -12.37 -3.89
N GLN A 146 -16.69 -12.74 -3.23
CA GLN A 146 -16.30 -14.14 -3.08
C GLN A 146 -17.33 -14.95 -2.29
N LEU A 147 -17.92 -14.37 -1.24
CA LEU A 147 -18.99 -15.00 -0.46
C LEU A 147 -20.26 -15.19 -1.30
N GLU A 148 -20.66 -14.18 -2.09
CA GLU A 148 -21.82 -14.25 -2.97
C GLU A 148 -21.65 -15.32 -4.05
N ILE A 149 -20.49 -15.40 -4.70
CA ILE A 149 -20.14 -16.44 -5.67
C ILE A 149 -20.21 -17.83 -5.00
N LYS A 150 -19.60 -17.99 -3.82
CA LYS A 150 -19.62 -19.25 -3.09
C LYS A 150 -21.05 -19.70 -2.79
N ASN A 151 -21.89 -18.78 -2.31
CA ASN A 151 -23.29 -19.07 -1.97
C ASN A 151 -24.15 -19.37 -3.21
N HIS A 152 -23.85 -18.75 -4.35
CA HIS A 152 -24.62 -18.93 -5.59
C HIS A 152 -24.25 -20.23 -6.34
N PHE A 153 -22.96 -20.59 -6.36
CA PHE A 153 -22.46 -21.72 -7.16
C PHE A 153 -22.19 -23.00 -6.35
N LEU A 154 -22.13 -22.92 -5.03
CA LEU A 154 -22.09 -24.08 -4.13
C LEU A 154 -23.35 -24.03 -3.26
N PRO A 155 -24.53 -24.47 -3.76
CA PRO A 155 -25.68 -24.60 -2.90
C PRO A 155 -25.32 -25.55 -1.75
N ASP A 156 -25.72 -25.18 -0.54
CA ASP A 156 -25.58 -26.00 0.67
C ASP A 156 -25.80 -27.48 0.31
N GLN A 157 -24.77 -28.30 0.51
CA GLN A 157 -24.95 -29.75 0.53
C GLN A 157 -25.72 -30.07 1.82
N ASN A 158 -27.01 -29.79 1.83
CA ASN A 158 -27.90 -30.22 2.88
C ASN A 158 -28.11 -31.74 2.71
N PRO A 159 -27.63 -32.60 3.63
CA PRO A 159 -27.73 -34.05 3.49
C PRO A 159 -29.17 -34.57 3.65
N ASN A 160 -30.17 -33.72 3.91
CA ASN A 160 -31.58 -34.12 4.11
C ASN A 160 -32.54 -33.49 3.07
N GLY A 161 -32.19 -33.56 1.79
CA GLY A 161 -32.95 -32.97 0.69
C GLY A 161 -34.40 -33.45 0.55
N LYS A 162 -35.37 -32.64 0.98
CA LYS A 162 -36.67 -32.53 0.27
C LYS A 162 -36.50 -31.52 -0.86
N LYS A 163 -36.33 -32.00 -2.09
CA LYS A 163 -36.34 -31.16 -3.30
C LYS A 163 -37.69 -30.44 -3.39
N LYS A 164 -37.69 -29.10 -3.31
CA LYS A 164 -38.83 -28.32 -3.80
C LYS A 164 -38.82 -28.40 -5.33
N ALA A 165 -39.87 -28.97 -5.90
CA ALA A 165 -40.09 -28.94 -7.34
C ALA A 165 -40.39 -27.49 -7.76
N LEU A 166 -39.60 -26.97 -8.70
CA LEU A 166 -39.91 -25.74 -9.41
C LEU A 166 -41.10 -26.03 -10.34
N ILE A 167 -42.24 -25.40 -10.09
CA ILE A 167 -43.30 -25.26 -11.09
C ILE A 167 -43.06 -23.92 -11.77
N LEU A 168 -42.66 -23.96 -13.03
CA LEU A 168 -42.68 -22.81 -13.93
C LEU A 168 -44.13 -22.57 -14.36
N VAL A 169 -44.67 -21.41 -13.99
CA VAL A 169 -45.81 -20.75 -14.67
C VAL A 169 -45.41 -19.31 -14.91
#